data_AF-A0A9P6R1A9-F1
#
_entry.id   AF-A0A9P6R1A9-F1
#
_cell.length_a   1.000
_cell.length_b   1.000
_cell.length_c   1.000
_cell.angle_alpha   90.00
_cell.angle_beta   90.00
_cell.angle_gamma   90.00
#
_symmetry.space_group_name_H-M   'P 1'
#
loop_
_entity.id
_entity.type
_entity.pdbx_description
1 polymer ?
#
loop_
_entity_poly.entity_id
_entity_poly.type
_entity_poly.pdbx_seq_one_letter_code
_entity_poly.pdbx_strand_id
1 'polypeptide(L)'
;MNNVTKTLSAATSCAAKLSGPVIYNTKVAGQIAKQVYIREGMAPPSGAQFEAAKEATTKFLKSARSANTWKNISKDQYLKAGLVAAEAYTFFLFGEIIGRRNFVGYDVESADSHKEHH
;
A
#
# COMPACT_ATOMS: atom_id res chain seq x y z
N MET A 1 14.68 35.91 -32.37
CA MET A 1 14.48 35.61 -30.93
C MET A 1 13.24 34.75 -30.81
N ASN A 2 13.46 33.49 -30.49
CA ASN A 2 12.85 32.36 -31.19
C ASN A 2 11.55 31.91 -30.53
N ASN A 3 10.58 31.40 -31.31
CA ASN A 3 9.27 30.94 -30.80
C ASN A 3 9.38 29.92 -29.64
N VAL A 4 10.51 29.22 -29.55
CA VAL A 4 10.88 28.30 -28.46
C VAL A 4 11.02 28.98 -27.10
N THR A 5 11.57 30.20 -27.01
CA THR A 5 11.66 30.91 -25.72
C THR A 5 10.29 31.40 -25.24
N LYS A 6 9.37 31.71 -26.16
CA LYS A 6 7.99 32.07 -25.82
C LYS A 6 7.21 30.87 -25.28
N THR A 7 7.29 29.71 -25.91
CA THR A 7 6.60 28.50 -25.45
C THR A 7 7.15 27.99 -24.11
N LEU A 8 8.47 28.04 -23.91
CA LEU A 8 9.09 27.68 -22.65
C LEU A 8 8.63 28.60 -21.50
N SER A 9 8.60 29.92 -21.73
CA SER A 9 8.11 30.88 -20.73
C SER A 9 6.61 30.72 -20.40
N ALA A 10 5.80 30.33 -21.39
CA ALA A 10 4.38 30.03 -21.20
C ALA A 10 4.18 28.73 -20.38
N ALA A 11 5.00 27.70 -20.62
CA ALA A 11 5.00 26.48 -19.83
C ALA A 11 5.44 26.72 -18.38
N THR A 12 6.50 27.51 -18.16
CA THR A 12 6.96 27.87 -16.81
C THR A 12 5.93 28.70 -16.04
N SER A 13 5.26 29.64 -16.70
CA SER A 13 4.19 30.44 -16.07
C SER A 13 2.92 29.64 -15.79
N CYS A 14 2.58 28.66 -16.65
CA CYS A 14 1.51 27.69 -16.38
C CYS A 14 1.85 26.80 -15.17
N ALA A 15 3.06 26.24 -15.12
CA ALA A 15 3.54 25.44 -14.00
C ALA A 15 3.56 26.25 -12.68
N ALA A 16 3.98 27.52 -12.74
CA ALA A 16 3.94 28.42 -11.58
C ALA A 16 2.52 28.78 -11.13
N LYS A 17 1.54 28.83 -12.04
CA LYS A 17 0.13 29.03 -11.69
C LYS A 17 -0.51 27.78 -11.08
N LEU A 18 -0.05 26.59 -11.47
CA LEU A 18 -0.54 25.31 -10.95
C LEU A 18 0.10 24.94 -9.60
N SER A 19 1.32 25.42 -9.32
CA SER A 19 2.02 25.10 -8.06
C SER A 19 1.26 25.55 -6.82
N GLY A 20 0.68 26.75 -6.83
CA GLY A 20 -0.12 27.27 -5.71
C GLY A 20 -1.31 26.37 -5.34
N PRO A 21 -2.26 26.11 -6.26
CA PRO A 21 -3.39 25.21 -6.03
C PRO A 21 -2.98 23.77 -5.70
N VAL A 22 -1.94 23.22 -6.33
CA VAL A 22 -1.43 21.87 -6.05
C VAL A 22 -0.88 21.78 -4.63
N ILE A 23 -0.07 22.77 -4.21
CA ILE A 23 0.47 22.81 -2.84
C ILE A 23 -0.67 22.95 -1.82
N TYR A 24 -1.70 23.74 -2.11
CA TYR A 24 -2.85 23.86 -1.23
C TYR A 24 -3.63 22.55 -1.11
N ASN A 25 -3.99 21.93 -2.25
CA ASN A 25 -4.75 20.67 -2.26
C ASN A 25 -3.98 19.52 -1.61
N THR A 26 -2.67 19.43 -1.81
CA THR A 26 -1.83 18.42 -1.15
C THR A 26 -1.76 18.62 0.35
N LYS A 27 -1.72 19.86 0.85
CA LYS A 27 -1.80 20.16 2.29
C LYS A 27 -3.15 19.75 2.88
N VAL A 28 -4.26 20.05 2.20
CA VAL A 28 -5.61 19.65 2.64
C VAL A 28 -5.74 18.14 2.66
N ALA A 29 -5.33 17.46 1.59
CA ALA A 29 -5.30 16.00 1.52
C ALA A 29 -4.45 15.38 2.65
N GLY A 30 -3.30 15.98 2.95
CA GLY A 30 -2.46 15.56 4.08
C GLY A 30 -3.13 15.70 5.44
N GLN A 31 -3.88 16.78 5.68
CA GLN A 31 -4.64 16.95 6.93
C GLN A 31 -5.78 15.93 7.05
N ILE A 32 -6.48 15.65 5.94
CA ILE A 32 -7.53 14.62 5.90
C ILE A 32 -6.92 13.25 6.17
N ALA A 33 -5.81 12.90 5.50
CA ALA A 33 -5.10 11.65 5.72
C ALA A 33 -4.65 11.50 7.19
N LYS A 34 -4.16 12.57 7.81
CA LYS A 34 -3.79 12.58 9.23
C LYS A 34 -4.99 12.32 10.16
N GLN A 35 -6.15 12.94 9.87
CA GLN A 35 -7.36 12.72 10.66
C GLN A 35 -7.83 11.27 10.57
N VAL A 36 -7.81 10.69 9.37
CA VAL A 36 -8.16 9.27 9.15
C VAL A 36 -7.16 8.37 9.88
N TYR A 37 -5.86 8.65 9.80
CA TYR A 37 -4.82 7.87 10.50
C TYR A 37 -5.05 7.78 12.01
N ILE A 38 -5.38 8.91 12.65
CA ILE A 38 -5.64 8.96 14.08
C ILE A 38 -6.97 8.27 14.41
N ARG A 39 -8.02 8.52 13.63
CA ARG A 39 -9.38 8.00 13.88
C ARG A 39 -9.47 6.49 13.70
N GLU A 40 -8.86 5.95 12.64
CA GLU A 40 -8.85 4.52 12.34
C GLU A 40 -7.84 3.75 13.20
N GLY A 41 -7.11 4.44 14.10
CA GLY A 41 -6.17 3.79 14.99
C GLY A 41 -5.04 3.06 14.23
N MET A 42 -4.59 3.62 13.11
CA MET A 42 -3.47 3.09 12.32
C MET A 42 -2.10 3.25 13.03
N ALA A 43 -2.10 3.69 14.29
CA ALA A 43 -0.94 3.67 15.15
C ALA A 43 -0.53 2.22 15.45
N PRO A 44 0.77 1.93 15.59
CA PRO A 44 1.22 0.62 16.01
C PRO A 44 0.53 0.25 17.34
N PRO A 45 -0.01 -0.97 17.46
CA PRO A 45 -0.77 -1.40 18.62
C PRO A 45 0.10 -1.34 19.89
N SER A 46 -0.53 -1.06 21.02
CA SER A 46 0.12 -1.15 22.32
C SER A 46 0.52 -2.60 22.66
N GLY A 47 1.50 -2.78 23.55
CA GLY A 47 1.95 -4.11 23.98
C GLY A 47 0.81 -5.00 24.50
N ALA A 48 -0.18 -4.41 25.18
CA ALA A 48 -1.36 -5.14 25.65
C ALA A 48 -2.25 -5.66 24.50
N GLN A 49 -2.41 -4.88 23.42
CA GLN A 49 -3.16 -5.31 22.24
C GLN A 49 -2.44 -6.42 21.48
N PHE A 50 -1.11 -6.42 21.50
CA PHE A 50 -0.31 -7.49 20.90
C PHE A 50 -0.48 -8.83 21.62
N GLU A 51 -0.45 -8.82 22.95
CA GLU A 51 -0.70 -10.04 23.73
C GLU A 51 -2.14 -10.53 23.55
N ALA A 52 -3.13 -9.64 23.51
CA ALA A 52 -4.51 -10.01 23.19
C ALA A 52 -4.63 -10.66 21.79
N ALA A 53 -3.92 -10.13 20.79
CA ALA A 53 -3.90 -10.71 19.44
C ALA A 53 -3.24 -12.10 19.40
N LYS A 54 -2.16 -12.31 20.16
CA LYS A 54 -1.52 -13.64 20.31
C LYS A 54 -2.45 -14.66 20.96
N GLU A 55 -3.15 -14.27 22.02
CA GLU A 55 -4.11 -15.13 22.69
C GLU A 55 -5.26 -15.51 21.75
N ALA A 56 -5.81 -14.53 21.03
CA ALA A 56 -6.85 -14.76 20.02
C ALA A 56 -6.39 -15.72 18.92
N THR A 57 -5.16 -15.54 18.42
CA THR A 57 -4.55 -16.42 17.41
C THR A 57 -4.38 -17.84 17.94
N THR A 58 -3.90 -17.98 19.18
CA THR A 58 -3.72 -19.29 19.83
C THR A 58 -5.06 -19.99 20.02
N LYS A 59 -6.10 -19.26 20.42
CA LYS A 59 -7.46 -19.77 20.57
C LYS A 59 -8.06 -20.18 19.23
N PHE A 60 -7.87 -19.38 18.18
CA PHE A 60 -8.28 -19.72 16.82
C PHE A 60 -7.60 -21.00 16.34
N LEU A 61 -6.29 -21.15 16.54
CA LEU A 61 -5.55 -22.34 16.13
C LEU A 61 -6.03 -23.61 16.85
N LYS A 62 -6.32 -23.51 18.15
CA LYS A 62 -6.93 -24.59 18.94
C LYS A 62 -8.33 -24.94 18.39
N SER A 63 -9.14 -23.93 18.06
CA SER A 63 -10.47 -24.14 17.48
C SER A 63 -10.40 -24.76 16.09
N ALA A 64 -9.48 -24.32 15.22
CA ALA A 64 -9.31 -24.81 13.87
C ALA A 64 -8.89 -26.29 13.81
N ARG A 65 -8.18 -26.78 14.84
CA ARG A 65 -7.86 -28.22 14.98
C ARG A 65 -9.06 -29.08 15.37
N SER A 66 -10.12 -28.48 15.91
CA SER A 66 -11.36 -29.21 16.21
C SER A 66 -12.21 -29.34 14.93
N ALA A 67 -12.50 -30.57 14.53
CA ALA A 67 -13.33 -30.89 13.36
C ALA A 67 -14.77 -30.34 13.47
N ASN A 68 -15.24 -29.98 14.67
CA ASN A 68 -16.56 -29.40 14.88
C ASN A 68 -16.65 -27.93 14.45
N THR A 69 -15.52 -27.22 14.39
CA THR A 69 -15.47 -25.80 14.02
C THR A 69 -15.82 -25.61 12.56
N TRP A 70 -15.30 -26.45 11.67
CA TRP A 70 -15.53 -26.36 10.23
C TRP A 70 -16.96 -26.73 9.81
N LYS A 71 -17.67 -27.50 10.63
CA LYS A 71 -19.04 -27.96 10.35
C LYS A 71 -20.10 -26.88 10.62
N ASN A 72 -19.79 -25.85 11.40
CA ASN A 72 -20.73 -24.81 11.82
C ASN A 72 -20.48 -23.45 11.16
N ILE A 73 -19.60 -23.36 10.16
CA ILE A 73 -19.27 -22.09 9.50
C ILE A 73 -20.34 -21.74 8.46
N SER A 74 -20.91 -20.55 8.59
CA SER A 74 -21.86 -20.00 7.61
C SER A 74 -21.15 -19.44 6.37
N LYS A 75 -21.85 -19.39 5.23
CA LYS A 75 -21.30 -18.84 3.97
C LYS A 75 -20.83 -17.39 4.11
N ASP A 76 -21.54 -16.59 4.91
CA ASP A 76 -21.13 -15.21 5.23
C ASP A 76 -19.79 -15.13 5.96
N GLN A 77 -19.50 -16.10 6.83
CA GLN A 77 -18.23 -16.13 7.55
C GLN A 77 -17.08 -16.50 6.62
N TYR A 78 -17.31 -17.42 5.68
CA TYR A 78 -16.33 -17.72 4.63
C TYR A 78 -16.04 -16.52 3.74
N LEU A 79 -17.07 -15.80 3.32
CA LEU A 79 -16.90 -14.62 2.46
C LEU A 79 -16.09 -13.52 3.17
N LYS A 80 -16.44 -13.23 4.43
CA LYS A 80 -15.70 -12.26 5.25
C LYS A 80 -14.26 -12.69 5.51
N ALA A 81 -14.03 -13.97 5.83
CA ALA A 81 -12.69 -14.50 6.03
C ALA A 81 -11.85 -14.43 4.75
N GLY A 82 -12.44 -14.75 3.60
CA GLY A 82 -11.79 -14.62 2.29
C GLY A 82 -11.42 -13.18 1.96
N LEU A 83 -12.31 -12.23 2.25
CA LEU A 83 -12.05 -10.80 2.08
C LEU A 83 -10.87 -10.34 2.94
N VAL A 84 -10.88 -10.67 4.24
CA VAL A 84 -9.78 -10.32 5.16
C VAL A 84 -8.47 -11.00 4.74
N ALA A 85 -8.52 -12.23 4.23
CA ALA A 85 -7.33 -12.91 3.71
C ALA A 85 -6.77 -12.22 2.45
N ALA A 86 -7.64 -11.74 1.55
CA ALA A 86 -7.24 -10.96 0.39
C ALA A 86 -6.62 -9.61 0.79
N GLU A 87 -7.16 -8.94 1.80
CA GLU A 87 -6.59 -7.72 2.38
C GLU A 87 -5.21 -8.00 3.00
N ALA A 88 -5.06 -9.07 3.78
CA ALA A 88 -3.77 -9.46 4.35
C ALA A 88 -2.73 -9.78 3.26
N TYR A 89 -3.16 -10.46 2.17
CA TYR A 89 -2.29 -10.78 1.04
C TYR A 89 -1.85 -9.53 0.27
N THR A 90 -2.72 -8.54 0.10
CA THR A 90 -2.35 -7.27 -0.52
C THR A 90 -1.33 -6.50 0.32
N PHE A 91 -1.48 -6.44 1.65
CA PHE A 91 -0.45 -5.88 2.53
C PHE A 91 0.89 -6.61 2.44
N PHE A 92 0.88 -7.95 2.29
CA PHE A 92 2.09 -8.72 2.07
C PHE A 92 2.81 -8.30 0.77
N LEU A 93 2.07 -8.14 -0.33
CA LEU A 93 2.63 -7.67 -1.61
C LEU A 93 3.18 -6.24 -1.50
N PHE A 94 2.48 -5.33 -0.81
CA PHE A 94 3.02 -3.98 -0.52
C PHE A 94 4.32 -4.07 0.29
N GLY A 95 4.38 -4.97 1.28
CA GLY A 95 5.60 -5.25 2.04
C GLY A 95 6.75 -5.72 1.14
N GLU A 96 6.50 -6.60 0.18
CA GLU A 96 7.51 -7.01 -0.79
C GLU A 96 7.96 -5.85 -1.70
N ILE A 97 7.04 -5.00 -2.16
CA ILE A 97 7.37 -3.81 -2.98
C ILE A 97 8.28 -2.86 -2.21
N ILE A 98 7.95 -2.58 -0.94
CA ILE A 98 8.77 -1.71 -0.07
C ILE A 98 10.12 -2.36 0.24
N GLY A 99 10.12 -3.66 0.56
CA GLY A 99 11.33 -4.42 0.87
C GLY A 99 12.30 -4.52 -0.31
N ARG A 100 11.77 -4.72 -1.53
CA ARG A 100 12.57 -4.75 -2.77
C ARG A 100 12.82 -3.36 -3.37
N ARG A 101 12.10 -2.32 -2.91
CA ARG A 101 12.10 -0.95 -3.45
C ARG A 101 11.83 -0.87 -4.96
N ASN A 102 11.18 -1.89 -5.52
CA ASN A 102 10.90 -2.05 -6.94
C ASN A 102 9.39 -2.27 -7.16
N PHE A 103 8.78 -1.46 -8.02
CA PHE A 103 7.34 -1.47 -8.28
C PHE A 103 6.95 -2.45 -9.40
N VAL A 104 7.81 -2.64 -10.41
CA VAL A 104 7.59 -3.55 -11.55
C VAL A 104 8.92 -4.14 -12.01
N GLY A 105 8.98 -5.47 -12.15
CA GLY A 105 10.11 -6.18 -12.74
C GLY A 105 11.38 -6.17 -11.87
N TYR A 106 12.22 -7.19 -12.03
CA TYR A 106 13.59 -7.09 -11.57
C TYR A 106 14.30 -6.08 -12.46
N ASP A 107 15.02 -5.12 -11.86
CA ASP A 107 16.11 -4.42 -12.54
C ASP A 107 17.26 -5.44 -12.67
N VAL A 108 17.04 -6.46 -13.51
CA VAL A 108 18.14 -7.21 -14.09
C VAL A 108 18.50 -6.47 -15.34
N GLU A 109 19.76 -6.04 -15.42
CA GLU A 109 20.40 -5.74 -16.69
C GLU A 109 20.09 -6.94 -17.59
N SER A 110 19.19 -6.75 -18.56
CA SER A 110 18.82 -7.82 -19.47
C SER A 110 20.10 -8.41 -20.02
N ALA A 111 20.25 -9.74 -19.92
CA ALA A 111 21.31 -10.50 -20.54
C ALA A 111 21.21 -10.49 -22.09
N ASP A 112 20.77 -9.37 -22.67
CA ASP A 112 20.71 -9.05 -24.10
C ASP A 112 21.86 -8.10 -24.51
N SER A 113 22.83 -7.84 -23.65
CA SER A 113 24.15 -7.30 -24.05
C SER A 113 25.04 -8.43 -24.57
N HIS A 114 24.56 -9.17 -25.57
CA HIS A 114 25.34 -10.17 -26.30
C HIS A 114 25.39 -9.84 -27.79
N LYS A 115 25.68 -8.57 -28.14
CA LYS A 115 26.07 -8.20 -29.52
C LYS A 115 27.08 -7.06 -29.52
N GLU A 116 28.16 -7.32 -30.26
CA GLU A 116 29.15 -6.36 -30.78
C GLU A 116 30.32 -5.94 -29.88
N HIS A 117 31.30 -6.83 -29.79
CA HIS A 117 32.70 -6.40 -29.90
C HIS A 117 33.32 -7.06 -31.14
N HIS A 118 33.55 -6.22 -32.14
CA HIS A 118 34.53 -6.42 -33.22
C HIS A 118 35.95 -6.36 -32.64
#